data_AF-A0A412ELT6-F1
#
_entry.id   AF-A0A412ELT6-F1
#
_cell.length_a   1.000
_cell.length_b   1.000
_cell.length_c   1.000
_cell.angle_alpha   90.00
_cell.angle_beta   90.00
_cell.angle_gamma   90.00
#
_symmetry.space_group_name_H-M   'P 1'
#
loop_
_entity.id
_entity.type
_entity.pdbx_description
1 polymer ?
#
loop_
_entity_poly.entity_id
_entity_poly.type
_entity_poly.pdbx_seq_one_letter_code
_entity_poly.pdbx_strand_id
1 'polypeptide(L)'
;DEEAAPVVKQIYNFCLAGNGPTKIARMLTEQQIPTPGTLEYRRTGSTRRYHPGYECKWATNTVVHILENREYTGCLVNFKTEKLSYKVKHSVENPLEKQVIFENHHEPIIDTQTWERVQELRKQRKRPNRYDEVGLFSGILFCADCGSVMYQQRYQTDKRKQDCY
;
A
#
# COMPACT_ATOMS: atom_id res chain seq x y z
N ASP A 1 -17.11 -8.28 -6.42
CA ASP A 1 -17.32 -7.09 -7.28
C ASP A 1 -16.57 -7.29 -8.59
N GLU A 2 -17.31 -7.65 -9.63
CA GLU A 2 -16.75 -8.12 -10.90
C GLU A 2 -15.96 -7.02 -11.65
N GLU A 3 -16.36 -5.75 -11.52
CA GLU A 3 -15.70 -4.64 -12.23
C GLU A 3 -14.36 -4.27 -11.57
N ALA A 4 -14.26 -4.38 -10.24
CA ALA A 4 -13.06 -4.01 -9.48
C ALA A 4 -12.04 -5.16 -9.40
N ALA A 5 -12.49 -6.42 -9.48
CA ALA A 5 -11.63 -7.61 -9.44
C ALA A 5 -10.45 -7.58 -10.45
N PRO A 6 -10.63 -7.22 -11.74
CA PRO A 6 -9.51 -7.18 -12.69
C PRO A 6 -8.46 -6.13 -12.32
N VAL A 7 -8.88 -4.97 -11.80
CA VAL A 7 -7.97 -3.90 -11.36
C VAL A 7 -7.14 -4.36 -10.16
N VAL A 8 -7.76 -5.06 -9.21
CA VAL A 8 -7.03 -5.64 -8.06
C VAL A 8 -5.99 -6.66 -8.55
N LYS A 9 -6.36 -7.61 -9.41
CA LYS A 9 -5.40 -8.57 -10.01
C LYS A 9 -4.24 -7.85 -10.70
N GLN A 10 -4.53 -6.80 -11.46
CA GLN A 10 -3.53 -5.99 -12.15
C GLN A 10 -2.56 -5.31 -11.16
N ILE A 11 -3.06 -4.78 -10.05
CA ILE A 11 -2.24 -4.16 -8.98
C ILE A 11 -1.28 -5.18 -8.37
N TYR A 12 -1.76 -6.40 -8.07
CA TYR A 12 -0.90 -7.48 -7.55
C TYR A 12 0.17 -7.89 -8.57
N ASN A 13 -0.20 -8.04 -9.85
CA ASN A 13 0.74 -8.36 -10.91
C ASN A 13 1.82 -7.28 -11.09
N PHE A 14 1.47 -6.00 -11.00
CA PHE A 14 2.47 -4.93 -11.05
C PHE A 14 3.43 -4.96 -9.87
N CYS A 15 2.95 -5.34 -8.68
CA CYS A 15 3.79 -5.49 -7.51
C CYS A 15 4.74 -6.70 -7.63
N LEU A 16 4.25 -7.83 -8.16
CA LEU A 16 5.06 -9.00 -8.48
C LEU A 16 6.14 -8.69 -9.52
N ALA A 17 5.85 -7.81 -10.47
CA ALA A 17 6.83 -7.28 -11.43
C ALA A 17 7.85 -6.29 -10.81
N GLY A 18 7.84 -6.10 -9.49
CA GLY A 18 8.80 -5.27 -8.75
C GLY A 18 8.43 -3.79 -8.66
N ASN A 19 7.25 -3.38 -9.13
CA ASN A 19 6.84 -1.98 -9.04
C ASN A 19 6.41 -1.63 -7.61
N GLY A 20 6.90 -0.49 -7.11
CA GLY A 20 6.48 0.04 -5.82
C GLY A 20 5.09 0.68 -5.86
N PRO A 21 4.38 0.79 -4.73
CA PRO A 21 3.01 1.33 -4.67
C PRO A 21 2.85 2.71 -5.33
N THR A 22 3.85 3.60 -5.19
CA THR A 22 3.84 4.91 -5.85
C THR A 22 3.92 4.82 -7.37
N LYS A 23 4.75 3.91 -7.90
CA LYS A 23 4.86 3.68 -9.35
C LYS A 23 3.58 3.04 -9.89
N ILE A 24 3.01 2.07 -9.15
CA ILE A 24 1.73 1.46 -9.48
C ILE A 24 0.62 2.52 -9.54
N ALA A 25 0.50 3.37 -8.52
CA ALA A 25 -0.49 4.45 -8.51
C ALA A 25 -0.35 5.38 -9.73
N ARG A 26 0.89 5.73 -10.11
CA ARG A 26 1.14 6.53 -11.31
C ARG A 26 0.71 5.78 -12.57
N MET A 27 1.06 4.52 -12.72
CA MET A 27 0.69 3.69 -13.87
C MET A 27 -0.84 3.55 -14.02
N LEU A 28 -1.57 3.35 -12.92
CA LEU A 28 -3.04 3.29 -12.92
C LEU A 28 -3.67 4.64 -13.33
N THR A 29 -3.06 5.75 -12.86
CA THR A 29 -3.48 7.11 -13.22
C THR A 29 -3.24 7.40 -14.71
N GLU A 30 -2.08 7.00 -15.24
CA GLU A 30 -1.72 7.12 -16.65
C GLU A 30 -2.67 6.29 -17.54
N GLN A 31 -3.09 5.10 -17.09
CA GLN A 31 -4.06 4.25 -17.77
C GLN A 31 -5.52 4.74 -17.66
N GLN A 32 -5.77 5.88 -16.99
CA GLN A 32 -7.12 6.43 -16.78
C GLN A 32 -8.08 5.45 -16.10
N ILE A 33 -7.57 4.60 -15.21
CA ILE A 33 -8.40 3.66 -14.44
C ILE A 33 -9.10 4.43 -13.31
N PRO A 34 -10.44 4.34 -13.20
CA PRO A 34 -11.18 5.02 -12.14
C PRO A 34 -10.79 4.50 -10.75
N THR A 35 -10.74 5.39 -9.77
CA THR A 35 -10.47 5.01 -8.38
C THR A 35 -11.65 4.24 -7.76
N PRO A 36 -11.42 3.44 -6.70
CA PRO A 36 -12.51 2.74 -6.01
C PRO A 36 -13.61 3.68 -5.50
N GLY A 37 -13.25 4.89 -5.03
CA GLY A 37 -14.23 5.90 -4.61
C GLY A 37 -15.07 6.45 -5.77
N THR A 38 -14.47 6.58 -6.95
CA THR A 38 -15.20 6.93 -8.18
C THR A 38 -16.15 5.83 -8.62
N LEU A 39 -15.74 4.56 -8.55
CA LEU A 39 -16.62 3.43 -8.84
C LEU A 39 -17.78 3.35 -7.85
N GLU A 40 -17.52 3.55 -6.55
CA GLU A 40 -18.55 3.62 -5.50
C GLU A 40 -19.57 4.73 -5.78
N TYR A 41 -19.11 5.92 -6.17
CA TYR A 41 -19.98 7.03 -6.56
C TYR A 41 -20.86 6.70 -7.77
N ARG A 42 -20.30 6.10 -8.82
CA ARG A 42 -21.08 5.71 -10.01
C ARG A 42 -22.20 4.72 -9.70
N ARG A 43 -22.02 3.88 -8.68
CA ARG A 43 -23.00 2.85 -8.29
C ARG A 43 -24.04 3.33 -7.29
N THR A 44 -23.64 4.12 -6.31
CA THR A 44 -24.46 4.45 -5.14
C THR A 44 -24.81 5.93 -5.05
N GLY A 45 -24.13 6.79 -5.81
CA GLY A 45 -24.18 8.24 -5.65
C GLY A 45 -23.42 8.76 -4.40
N SER A 46 -22.76 7.89 -3.65
CA SER A 46 -22.05 8.27 -2.42
C SER A 46 -20.87 9.19 -2.72
N THR A 47 -20.87 10.37 -2.10
CA THR A 47 -19.80 11.37 -2.26
C THR A 47 -18.67 11.22 -1.23
N ARG A 48 -18.77 10.24 -0.31
CA ARG A 48 -17.84 10.08 0.83
C ARG A 48 -16.37 9.96 0.42
N ARG A 49 -16.10 9.25 -0.67
CA ARG A 49 -14.75 8.98 -1.20
C ARG A 49 -14.57 9.48 -2.63
N TYR A 50 -15.52 10.29 -3.10
CA TYR A 50 -15.51 10.84 -4.45
C TYR A 50 -14.90 12.23 -4.47
N HIS A 51 -13.97 12.44 -5.40
CA HIS A 51 -13.30 13.72 -5.59
C HIS A 51 -13.44 14.14 -7.07
N PRO A 52 -14.31 15.12 -7.36
CA PRO A 52 -14.47 15.66 -8.71
C PRO A 52 -13.13 16.20 -9.27
N GLY A 53 -12.78 15.86 -10.50
CA GLY A 53 -11.50 16.21 -11.15
C GLY A 53 -10.32 15.32 -10.77
N TYR A 54 -10.55 14.30 -9.94
CA TYR A 54 -9.57 13.32 -9.48
C TYR A 54 -10.05 11.89 -9.69
N GLU A 55 -10.95 11.67 -10.66
CA GLU A 55 -11.65 10.41 -10.89
C GLU A 55 -10.69 9.23 -11.12
N CYS A 56 -9.55 9.50 -11.76
CA CYS A 56 -8.52 8.52 -12.07
C CYS A 56 -7.20 8.79 -11.32
N LYS A 57 -7.15 9.72 -10.36
CA LYS A 57 -5.91 10.02 -9.63
C LYS A 57 -5.75 9.08 -8.45
N TRP A 58 -4.93 8.05 -8.63
CA TRP A 58 -4.66 7.06 -7.60
C TRP A 58 -3.71 7.61 -6.54
N ALA A 59 -4.15 7.60 -5.29
CA ALA A 59 -3.28 7.85 -4.16
C ALA A 59 -2.42 6.61 -3.84
N THR A 60 -1.16 6.84 -3.45
CA THR A 60 -0.25 5.74 -3.07
C THR A 60 -0.83 4.91 -1.92
N ASN A 61 -1.45 5.55 -0.92
CA ASN A 61 -2.06 4.85 0.22
C ASN A 61 -3.20 3.93 -0.21
N THR A 62 -3.97 4.28 -1.24
CA THR A 62 -5.04 3.41 -1.76
C THR A 62 -4.45 2.10 -2.30
N VAL A 63 -3.36 2.18 -3.06
CA VAL A 63 -2.66 0.99 -3.57
C VAL A 63 -2.07 0.17 -2.42
N VAL A 64 -1.47 0.83 -1.42
CA VAL A 64 -0.97 0.18 -0.20
C VAL A 64 -2.07 -0.60 0.50
N HIS A 65 -3.23 0.01 0.76
CA HIS A 65 -4.34 -0.65 1.42
C HIS A 65 -4.89 -1.84 0.62
N ILE A 66 -4.92 -1.75 -0.71
CA ILE A 66 -5.34 -2.87 -1.57
C ILE A 66 -4.35 -4.04 -1.46
N LEU A 67 -3.05 -3.75 -1.46
CA LEU A 67 -2.01 -4.78 -1.33
C LEU A 67 -1.95 -5.38 0.08
N GLU A 68 -2.38 -4.68 1.12
CA GLU A 68 -2.40 -5.17 2.51
C GLU A 68 -3.66 -5.96 2.85
N ASN A 69 -4.76 -5.75 2.12
CA ASN A 69 -6.03 -6.37 2.45
C ASN A 69 -6.01 -7.87 2.13
N ARG A 70 -5.86 -8.69 3.18
CA ARG A 70 -5.94 -10.15 3.10
C ARG A 70 -7.30 -10.64 2.61
N GLU A 71 -8.37 -9.85 2.74
CA GLU A 71 -9.71 -10.26 2.31
C GLU A 71 -9.78 -10.64 0.83
N TYR A 72 -8.89 -10.10 -0.02
CA TYR A 72 -8.83 -10.50 -1.43
C TYR A 72 -8.45 -11.97 -1.66
N THR A 73 -7.95 -12.69 -0.63
CA THR A 73 -7.74 -14.13 -0.64
C THR A 73 -9.00 -14.94 -0.30
N GLY A 74 -10.17 -14.30 -0.23
CA GLY A 74 -11.44 -14.96 0.09
C GLY A 74 -11.69 -15.17 1.59
N CYS A 75 -10.83 -14.65 2.47
CA CYS A 75 -11.05 -14.70 3.91
C CYS A 75 -11.84 -13.49 4.42
N LEU A 76 -12.57 -13.65 5.52
CA LEU A 76 -13.16 -12.56 6.29
C LEU A 76 -12.30 -12.28 7.52
N VAL A 77 -11.88 -11.02 7.71
CA VAL A 77 -11.08 -10.61 8.87
C VAL A 77 -11.91 -9.71 9.76
N ASN A 78 -12.32 -10.22 10.92
CA ASN A 78 -13.10 -9.50 11.93
C ASN A 78 -12.22 -8.97 13.07
N PHE A 79 -12.77 -8.01 13.82
CA PHE A 79 -12.11 -7.37 14.97
C PHE A 79 -10.78 -6.69 14.63
N LYS A 80 -10.71 -6.04 13.46
CA LYS A 80 -9.55 -5.22 13.05
C LYS A 80 -9.28 -4.05 13.98
N THR A 81 -10.32 -3.48 14.58
CA THR A 81 -10.19 -2.35 15.52
C THR A 81 -11.00 -2.60 16.79
N GLU A 82 -10.53 -2.02 17.90
CA GLU A 82 -11.26 -1.98 19.17
C GLU A 82 -11.42 -0.54 19.69
N LYS A 83 -12.45 -0.33 20.51
CA LYS A 83 -12.63 0.89 21.29
C LYS A 83 -12.04 0.65 22.68
N LEU A 84 -10.99 1.38 23.02
CA LEU A 84 -10.37 1.33 24.37
C LEU A 84 -11.39 1.61 25.49
N SER A 85 -12.33 2.51 25.24
CA SER A 85 -13.37 2.88 26.19
C SER A 85 -14.56 3.49 25.46
N TYR A 86 -15.76 3.34 26.02
CA TYR A 86 -16.97 3.95 25.49
C TYR A 86 -16.91 5.49 25.43
N LYS A 87 -16.08 6.13 26.28
CA LYS A 87 -15.90 7.59 26.32
C LYS A 87 -14.96 8.10 25.22
N VAL A 88 -14.15 7.22 24.64
CA VAL A 88 -13.15 7.59 23.64
C VAL A 88 -13.74 7.39 22.25
N LYS A 89 -13.81 8.46 21.47
CA LYS A 89 -14.33 8.39 20.09
C LYS A 89 -13.37 7.66 19.15
N HIS A 90 -12.07 7.72 19.42
CA HIS A 90 -11.02 7.06 18.65
C HIS A 90 -11.03 5.53 18.80
N SER A 91 -10.85 4.82 17.70
CA SER A 91 -10.63 3.36 17.63
C SER A 91 -9.15 3.07 17.42
N VAL A 92 -8.64 2.01 18.03
CA VAL A 92 -7.26 1.55 17.87
C VAL A 92 -7.25 0.28 17.03
N GLU A 93 -6.24 0.11 16.17
CA GLU A 93 -6.00 -1.14 15.43
C GLU A 93 -5.60 -2.26 16.39
N ASN A 94 -6.20 -3.43 16.20
CA ASN A 94 -5.94 -4.62 16.99
C ASN A 94 -4.72 -5.38 16.45
N PRO A 95 -3.89 -5.96 17.33
CA PRO A 95 -2.85 -6.90 16.91
C PRO A 95 -3.47 -8.13 16.26
N LEU A 96 -2.67 -8.84 15.44
CA LEU A 96 -3.13 -10.00 14.68
C LEU A 96 -3.70 -11.11 15.57
N GLU A 97 -3.23 -11.26 16.81
CA GLU A 97 -3.76 -12.30 17.72
C GLU A 97 -5.21 -12.05 18.16
N LYS A 98 -5.66 -10.79 18.15
CA LYS A 98 -7.06 -10.42 18.45
C LYS A 98 -7.95 -10.44 17.22
N GLN A 99 -7.37 -10.51 16.02
CA GLN A 99 -8.13 -10.55 14.77
C GLN A 99 -8.61 -11.98 14.53
N VAL A 100 -9.90 -12.12 14.19
CA VAL A 100 -10.48 -13.42 13.87
C VAL A 100 -10.58 -13.55 12.36
N ILE A 101 -9.88 -14.54 11.81
CA ILE A 101 -9.81 -14.79 10.38
C ILE A 101 -10.63 -16.02 10.04
N PHE A 102 -11.68 -15.84 9.26
CA PHE A 102 -12.50 -16.92 8.72
C PHE A 102 -12.07 -17.17 7.28
N GLU A 103 -11.49 -18.33 7.01
CA GLU A 103 -11.05 -18.71 5.67
C GLU A 103 -12.25 -19.11 4.79
N ASN A 104 -12.10 -18.98 3.46
CA ASN A 104 -13.08 -19.41 2.47
C ASN A 104 -14.50 -18.82 2.64
N HIS A 105 -14.60 -17.55 3.01
CA HIS A 105 -15.87 -16.84 3.16
C HIS A 105 -16.48 -16.41 1.81
N HIS A 106 -15.64 -15.99 0.86
CA HIS A 106 -16.08 -15.52 -0.45
C HIS A 106 -15.08 -15.90 -1.55
N GLU A 107 -15.49 -15.76 -2.81
CA GLU A 107 -14.64 -16.10 -3.94
C GLU A 107 -13.34 -15.26 -3.92
N PRO A 108 -12.16 -15.90 -3.89
CA PRO A 108 -10.88 -15.21 -3.84
C PRO A 108 -10.60 -14.49 -5.17
N ILE A 109 -10.13 -13.25 -5.09
CA ILE A 109 -9.62 -12.52 -6.26
C ILE A 109 -8.17 -12.93 -6.55
N ILE A 110 -7.39 -13.22 -5.52
CA ILE A 110 -6.00 -13.69 -5.58
C ILE A 110 -5.83 -14.90 -4.67
N ASP A 111 -4.86 -15.76 -4.96
CA ASP A 111 -4.50 -16.85 -4.06
C ASP A 111 -3.65 -16.36 -2.87
N THR A 112 -3.65 -17.15 -1.78
CA THR A 112 -2.92 -16.83 -0.56
C THR A 112 -1.41 -16.72 -0.79
N GLN A 113 -0.83 -17.54 -1.67
CA GLN A 113 0.62 -17.55 -1.93
C GLN A 113 1.05 -16.26 -2.64
N THR A 114 0.26 -15.78 -3.59
CA THR A 114 0.45 -14.48 -4.25
C THR A 114 0.38 -13.34 -3.24
N TRP A 115 -0.59 -13.37 -2.32
CA TRP A 115 -0.70 -12.34 -1.28
C TRP A 115 0.52 -12.32 -0.35
N GLU A 116 0.92 -13.48 0.17
CA GLU A 116 2.10 -13.64 1.03
C GLU A 116 3.37 -13.17 0.32
N ARG A 117 3.54 -13.59 -0.94
CA ARG A 117 4.69 -13.20 -1.75
C ARG A 117 4.77 -11.69 -1.94
N VAL A 118 3.64 -11.04 -2.17
CA VAL A 118 3.57 -9.57 -2.25
C VAL A 118 3.94 -8.92 -0.92
N GLN A 119 3.50 -9.46 0.22
CA GLN A 119 3.89 -8.93 1.53
C GLN A 119 5.40 -9.02 1.74
N GLU A 120 6.03 -10.15 1.40
CA GLU A 120 7.47 -10.33 1.48
C GLU A 120 8.24 -9.35 0.59
N LEU A 121 7.84 -9.25 -0.68
CA LEU A 121 8.47 -8.34 -1.64
C LEU A 121 8.40 -6.90 -1.16
N ARG A 122 7.28 -6.49 -0.58
CA ARG A 122 7.11 -5.13 -0.04
C ARG A 122 7.98 -4.86 1.17
N LYS A 123 8.20 -5.84 2.05
CA LYS A 123 9.11 -5.73 3.20
C LYS A 123 10.57 -5.61 2.76
N GLN A 124 10.97 -6.34 1.73
CA GLN A 124 12.35 -6.38 1.23
C GLN A 124 12.68 -5.26 0.24
N ARG A 125 11.66 -4.56 -0.26
CA ARG A 125 11.84 -3.57 -1.33
C ARG A 125 12.68 -2.39 -0.86
N LYS A 126 13.85 -2.24 -1.48
CA LYS A 126 14.67 -1.04 -1.38
C LYS A 126 14.12 0.03 -2.33
N ARG A 127 13.97 1.26 -1.83
CA ARG A 127 13.49 2.38 -2.66
C ARG A 127 14.62 2.82 -3.61
N PRO A 128 14.39 2.80 -4.94
CA PRO A 128 15.35 3.38 -5.88
C PRO A 128 15.51 4.89 -5.63
N ASN A 129 16.70 5.40 -5.90
CA ASN A 129 16.99 6.83 -5.85
C ASN A 129 16.38 7.55 -7.09
N ARG A 130 16.68 8.85 -7.24
CA ARG A 130 16.19 9.67 -8.36
C ARG A 130 16.62 9.15 -9.75
N TYR A 131 17.72 8.41 -9.83
CA TYR A 131 18.28 7.83 -11.05
C TYR A 131 17.80 6.39 -11.29
N ASP A 132 16.78 5.93 -10.55
CA ASP A 132 16.24 4.56 -10.60
C ASP A 132 17.24 3.48 -10.17
N GLU A 133 18.28 3.87 -9.43
CA GLU A 133 19.30 2.96 -8.90
C GLU A 133 19.09 2.71 -7.41
N VAL A 134 19.39 1.49 -6.98
CA VAL A 134 19.44 1.13 -5.55
C VAL A 134 20.90 1.13 -5.11
N GLY A 135 21.27 2.05 -4.22
CA GLY A 135 22.64 2.09 -3.68
C GLY A 135 22.96 0.83 -2.89
N LEU A 136 24.21 0.38 -2.94
CA LEU A 136 24.68 -0.88 -2.35
C LEU A 136 24.24 -1.07 -0.89
N PHE A 137 24.35 -0.01 -0.10
CA PHE A 137 24.03 -0.02 1.33
C PHE A 137 22.59 0.43 1.67
N SER A 138 21.73 0.59 0.66
CA SER A 138 20.32 0.99 0.88
C SER A 138 19.59 -0.07 1.69
N GLY A 139 19.01 0.36 2.81
CA GLY A 139 18.32 -0.53 3.76
C GLY A 139 19.24 -1.33 4.69
N ILE A 140 20.55 -1.04 4.68
CA ILE A 140 21.55 -1.73 5.53
C ILE A 140 22.20 -0.73 6.49
N LEU A 141 22.54 0.48 6.03
CA LEU A 141 23.15 1.51 6.87
C LEU A 141 22.12 2.33 7.63
N PHE A 142 22.33 2.44 8.94
CA PHE A 142 21.54 3.23 9.86
C PHE A 142 22.50 4.07 10.73
N CYS A 143 22.09 5.29 11.07
CA CYS A 143 22.84 6.15 11.98
C CYS A 143 22.90 5.51 13.36
N ALA A 144 24.11 5.39 13.93
CA ALA A 144 24.32 4.81 15.25
C ALA A 144 23.64 5.61 16.37
N ASP A 145 23.55 6.93 16.22
CA ASP A 145 23.03 7.82 17.26
C ASP A 145 21.49 7.93 17.24
N CYS A 146 20.87 7.97 16.04
CA CYS A 146 19.42 8.22 15.92
C CYS A 146 18.62 7.09 15.25
N GLY A 147 19.27 6.02 14.77
CA GLY A 147 18.62 4.89 14.11
C GLY A 147 18.01 5.19 12.74
N SER A 148 18.13 6.42 12.24
CA SER A 148 17.60 6.79 10.92
C SER A 148 18.36 6.11 9.80
N VAL A 149 17.67 5.75 8.72
CA VAL A 149 18.28 5.20 7.51
C VAL A 149 19.24 6.22 6.89
N MET A 150 20.47 5.79 6.59
CA MET A 150 21.42 6.64 5.88
C MET A 150 21.21 6.56 4.37
N TYR A 151 21.47 7.66 3.66
CA TYR A 151 21.30 7.77 2.20
C TYR A 151 22.63 8.06 1.52
N GLN A 152 22.80 7.49 0.31
CA GLN A 152 23.95 7.80 -0.55
C GLN A 152 23.77 9.21 -1.13
N GLN A 153 24.72 10.11 -0.86
CA GLN A 153 24.73 11.45 -1.43
C GLN A 153 25.65 11.53 -2.65
N ARG A 154 25.13 12.03 -3.78
CA ARG A 154 25.90 12.12 -5.06
C ARG A 154 26.27 13.55 -5.48
N TYR A 155 25.86 14.55 -4.70
CA TYR A 155 26.19 15.96 -4.96
C TYR A 155 26.35 16.70 -3.64
N GLN A 156 27.32 17.60 -3.56
CA GLN A 156 27.52 18.44 -2.39
C GLN A 156 26.59 19.66 -2.47
N THR A 157 25.95 20.00 -1.36
CA THR A 157 25.05 21.16 -1.27
C THR A 157 25.37 21.90 0.02
N ASP A 158 25.75 23.17 -0.07
CA ASP A 158 26.10 24.00 1.09
C ASP A 158 24.97 24.15 2.12
N LYS A 159 23.73 23.89 1.72
CA LYS A 159 22.52 24.13 2.53
C LYS A 159 22.08 22.95 3.40
N ARG A 160 22.65 21.76 3.26
CA ARG A 160 22.22 20.56 4.03
C ARG A 160 23.42 19.84 4.63
N LYS A 161 23.61 19.99 5.95
CA LYS A 161 24.41 19.06 6.76
C LYS A 161 23.51 17.86 7.09
N GLN A 162 23.59 16.82 6.28
CA GLN A 162 22.90 15.56 6.54
C GLN A 162 23.98 14.48 6.58
N ASP A 163 23.94 13.60 7.59
CA ASP A 163 24.89 12.51 7.70
C ASP A 163 24.62 11.51 6.58
N CYS A 164 25.52 11.50 5.60
CA CYS A 164 25.46 10.68 4.40
C CYS A 164 26.66 9.75 4.38
N TYR A 165 26.54 8.63 3.66
CA TYR A 165 27.66 7.76 3.33
C TYR A 165 28.00 7.86 1.84
#